data_AF-A0AAV5ICX1-F1
#
_entry.id   AF-A0AAV5ICX1-F1
#
_cell.length_a   1.000
_cell.length_b   1.000
_cell.length_c   1.000
_cell.angle_alpha   90.00
_cell.angle_beta   90.00
_cell.angle_gamma   90.00
#
_symmetry.space_group_name_H-M   'P 1'
#
loop_
_entity.id
_entity.type
_entity.pdbx_description
1 polymer ?
#
loop_
_entity_poly.entity_id
_entity_poly.type
_entity_poly.pdbx_seq_one_letter_code
_entity_poly.pdbx_strand_id
1 'polypeptide(L)'
;MAVATNRYAVVTGANKGIGLEICKQLASHGVTVVLTARNEKRGMEAVEKLKESGLSEYIVFHQLDVADPATIASLADFVKGQFEKLDILVNNAGIGGAATDRDAVVSKMQAGEQINWRGLITETYELAEECLKTNYFGSKMMCEAFIPLLQLSDSPRIVNVSSSMGRLKNVSNEWAKTILSDAENFTEERVDEVLNKYLKDFKEGSLKAQGWPAFMSAYKLSKAA
;
A
#
# COMPACT_ATOMS: atom_id res chain seq x y z
N MET A 1 -19.15 31.04 16.34
CA MET A 1 -19.07 30.17 15.15
C MET A 1 -17.85 29.28 15.35
N ALA A 2 -18.00 27.95 15.33
CA ALA A 2 -16.83 27.07 15.38
C ALA A 2 -16.02 27.33 14.11
N VAL A 3 -14.75 27.72 14.26
CA VAL A 3 -13.82 27.79 13.12
C VAL A 3 -13.74 26.37 12.56
N ALA A 4 -14.10 26.19 11.29
CA ALA A 4 -13.94 24.89 10.64
C ALA A 4 -12.44 24.57 10.63
N THR A 5 -12.03 23.56 11.39
CA THR A 5 -10.63 23.13 11.44
C THR A 5 -10.28 22.44 10.14
N ASN A 6 -9.29 22.94 9.40
CA ASN A 6 -8.77 22.24 8.23
C ASN A 6 -8.30 20.84 8.64
N ARG A 7 -8.59 19.86 7.77
CA ARG A 7 -8.13 18.48 7.93
C ARG A 7 -7.06 18.18 6.89
N TYR A 8 -6.05 17.44 7.31
CA TYR A 8 -4.91 17.08 6.49
C TYR A 8 -4.84 15.57 6.28
N ALA A 9 -4.62 15.17 5.03
CA ALA A 9 -4.51 13.77 4.66
C ALA A 9 -3.18 13.49 3.93
N VAL A 10 -2.59 12.32 4.18
CA VAL A 10 -1.52 11.75 3.36
C VAL A 10 -2.09 10.53 2.65
N VAL A 11 -1.93 10.46 1.33
CA VAL A 11 -2.34 9.30 0.53
C VAL A 11 -1.14 8.75 -0.21
N THR A 12 -0.76 7.51 0.11
CA THR A 12 0.42 6.88 -0.49
C THR A 12 0.12 6.30 -1.87
N GLY A 13 1.08 6.38 -2.81
CA GLY A 13 0.93 5.79 -4.14
C GLY A 13 -0.22 6.39 -4.96
N ALA A 14 -0.40 7.70 -4.86
CA ALA A 14 -1.59 8.42 -5.30
C ALA A 14 -1.48 9.09 -6.67
N ASN A 15 -0.44 8.80 -7.46
CA ASN A 15 -0.30 9.38 -8.79
C ASN A 15 -1.21 8.75 -9.88
N LYS A 16 -1.94 7.68 -9.54
CA LYS A 16 -2.86 6.97 -10.45
C LYS A 16 -3.83 6.08 -9.68
N GLY A 17 -4.81 5.51 -10.39
CA GLY A 17 -5.68 4.46 -9.87
C GLY A 17 -6.50 4.91 -8.65
N ILE A 18 -6.70 3.99 -7.70
CA ILE A 18 -7.52 4.23 -6.51
C ILE A 18 -6.97 5.40 -5.68
N GLY A 19 -5.65 5.48 -5.47
CA GLY A 19 -5.05 6.55 -4.68
C GLY A 19 -5.31 7.96 -5.25
N LEU A 20 -5.25 8.13 -6.57
CA LEU A 20 -5.57 9.41 -7.22
C LEU A 20 -7.03 9.82 -6.98
N GLU A 21 -7.94 8.86 -7.09
CA GLU A 21 -9.37 9.10 -6.86
C GLU A 21 -9.67 9.38 -5.38
N ILE A 22 -8.96 8.72 -4.45
CA ILE A 22 -9.04 9.04 -3.02
C ILE A 22 -8.62 10.50 -2.78
N CYS A 23 -7.50 10.96 -3.38
CA CYS A 23 -7.09 12.37 -3.27
C CYS A 23 -8.18 13.31 -3.77
N LYS A 24 -8.75 13.02 -4.95
CA LYS A 24 -9.82 13.82 -5.54
C LYS A 24 -11.04 13.92 -4.62
N GLN A 25 -11.50 12.79 -4.08
CA GLN A 25 -12.68 12.76 -3.22
C GLN A 25 -12.44 13.46 -1.89
N LEU A 26 -11.30 13.24 -1.23
CA LEU A 26 -10.95 13.94 0.00
C LEU A 26 -10.88 15.47 -0.23
N ALA A 27 -10.20 15.91 -1.29
CA ALA A 27 -10.10 17.32 -1.65
C ALA A 27 -11.46 17.94 -1.96
N SER A 28 -12.36 17.24 -2.66
CA SER A 28 -13.72 17.72 -2.92
C SER A 28 -14.58 17.91 -1.65
N HIS A 29 -14.16 17.34 -0.52
CA HIS A 29 -14.78 17.51 0.79
C HIS A 29 -13.98 18.47 1.70
N GLY A 30 -13.11 19.31 1.12
CA GLY A 30 -12.35 20.34 1.84
C GLY A 30 -11.19 19.83 2.68
N VAL A 31 -10.71 18.61 2.43
CA VAL A 31 -9.50 18.07 3.09
C VAL A 31 -8.28 18.46 2.26
N THR A 32 -7.27 19.07 2.88
CA THR A 32 -5.98 19.27 2.21
C THR A 32 -5.23 17.95 2.15
N VAL A 33 -4.89 17.49 0.95
CA VAL A 33 -4.28 16.19 0.70
C VAL A 33 -2.85 16.36 0.21
N VAL A 34 -1.93 15.70 0.90
CA VAL A 34 -0.58 15.42 0.41
C VAL A 34 -0.66 14.19 -0.48
N LEU A 35 -0.70 14.43 -1.79
CA LEU A 35 -0.60 13.42 -2.83
C LEU A 35 0.86 12.97 -2.92
N THR A 36 1.12 11.68 -2.73
CA THR A 36 2.48 11.16 -2.82
C THR A 36 2.69 10.18 -3.96
N ALA A 37 3.92 10.13 -4.46
CA ALA A 37 4.32 9.23 -5.51
C ALA A 37 5.82 8.92 -5.43
N ARG A 38 6.21 7.69 -5.77
CA ARG A 38 7.63 7.31 -5.87
C ARG A 38 8.37 8.09 -6.95
N ASN A 39 7.70 8.33 -8.07
CA ASN A 39 8.26 9.09 -9.19
C ASN A 39 7.70 10.51 -9.18
N GLU A 40 8.58 11.49 -8.96
CA GLU A 40 8.24 12.91 -8.87
C GLU A 40 7.50 13.42 -10.10
N LYS A 41 8.00 13.15 -11.30
CA LYS A 41 7.36 13.57 -12.55
C LYS A 41 5.90 13.11 -12.64
N ARG A 42 5.65 11.82 -12.38
CA ARG A 42 4.28 11.27 -12.38
C ARG A 42 3.41 11.84 -11.28
N GLY A 43 3.99 12.19 -10.13
CA GLY A 43 3.30 12.85 -9.03
C GLY A 43 2.84 14.26 -9.42
N MET A 44 3.74 15.05 -10.00
CA MET A 44 3.42 16.39 -10.49
C MET A 44 2.37 16.36 -11.61
N GLU A 45 2.50 15.44 -12.57
CA GLU A 45 1.46 15.22 -13.60
C GLU A 45 0.09 14.87 -13.00
N ALA A 46 0.06 14.13 -11.88
CA ALA A 46 -1.19 13.80 -11.19
C ALA A 46 -1.79 15.01 -10.47
N VAL A 47 -0.96 15.87 -9.89
CA VAL A 47 -1.42 17.14 -9.32
C VAL A 47 -2.04 18.04 -10.39
N GLU A 48 -1.40 18.20 -11.55
CA GLU A 48 -1.96 19.01 -12.64
C GLU A 48 -3.35 18.51 -13.10
N LYS A 49 -3.54 17.18 -13.20
CA LYS A 49 -4.86 16.60 -13.50
C LYS A 49 -5.93 16.93 -12.45
N LEU A 50 -5.55 17.05 -11.18
CA LEU A 50 -6.49 17.44 -10.11
C LEU A 50 -6.73 18.95 -10.10
N LYS A 51 -5.76 19.77 -10.51
CA LYS A 51 -5.93 21.23 -10.66
C LYS A 51 -6.98 21.57 -11.71
N GLU A 52 -7.04 20.82 -12.81
CA GLU A 52 -8.10 20.96 -13.84
C GLU A 52 -9.52 20.75 -13.26
N SER A 53 -9.65 20.08 -12.11
CA SER A 53 -10.93 19.85 -11.42
C SER A 53 -11.30 20.95 -10.41
N GLY A 54 -10.55 22.06 -10.35
CA GLY A 54 -10.80 23.16 -9.40
C GLY A 54 -10.42 22.86 -7.95
N LEU A 55 -9.66 21.79 -7.71
CA LEU A 55 -9.25 21.33 -6.37
C LEU A 55 -7.81 21.73 -6.02
N SER A 56 -7.22 22.66 -6.79
CA SER A 56 -5.80 23.00 -6.75
C SER A 56 -5.32 23.45 -5.37
N GLU A 57 -6.15 24.18 -4.61
CA GLU A 57 -5.83 24.68 -3.28
C GLU A 57 -5.74 23.59 -2.20
N TYR A 58 -6.34 22.42 -2.47
CA TYR A 58 -6.39 21.30 -1.52
C TYR A 58 -5.34 20.23 -1.83
N ILE A 59 -4.56 20.34 -2.91
CA ILE A 59 -3.61 19.30 -3.30
C ILE A 59 -2.18 19.82 -3.20
N VAL A 60 -1.37 19.12 -2.41
CA VAL A 60 0.08 19.34 -2.29
C VAL A 60 0.79 18.06 -2.70
N PHE A 61 1.88 18.18 -3.45
CA PHE A 61 2.72 17.03 -3.81
C PHE A 61 3.89 16.88 -2.84
N HIS A 62 4.22 15.63 -2.50
CA HIS A 62 5.52 15.28 -1.93
C HIS A 62 5.97 13.90 -2.44
N GLN A 63 7.25 13.76 -2.79
CA GLN A 63 7.80 12.47 -3.22
C GLN A 63 7.79 11.48 -2.04
N LEU A 64 7.47 10.22 -2.31
CA LEU A 64 7.49 9.15 -1.32
C LEU A 64 7.71 7.79 -1.98
N ASP A 65 8.73 7.06 -1.52
CA ASP A 65 8.80 5.61 -1.67
C ASP A 65 8.59 4.96 -0.30
N VAL A 66 7.47 4.25 -0.12
CA VAL A 66 7.16 3.59 1.16
C VAL A 66 8.15 2.49 1.52
N ALA A 67 9.00 2.05 0.59
CA ALA A 67 10.09 1.10 0.88
C ALA A 67 11.41 1.79 1.29
N ASP A 68 11.47 3.13 1.29
CA ASP A 68 12.66 3.91 1.66
C ASP A 68 12.39 4.77 2.92
N PRO A 69 12.94 4.38 4.08
CA PRO A 69 12.77 5.12 5.34
C PRO A 69 13.17 6.59 5.26
N ALA A 70 14.14 6.96 4.42
CA ALA A 70 14.57 8.35 4.30
C ALA A 70 13.48 9.23 3.67
N THR A 71 12.75 8.69 2.68
CA THR A 71 11.64 9.43 2.05
C THR A 71 10.41 9.53 2.97
N ILE A 72 10.19 8.52 3.83
CA ILE A 72 9.15 8.55 4.87
C ILE A 72 9.45 9.64 5.89
N ALA A 73 10.69 9.69 6.39
CA ALA A 73 11.13 10.71 7.35
C ALA A 73 11.02 12.12 6.76
N SER A 74 11.47 12.31 5.52
CA SER A 74 11.34 13.59 4.81
C SER A 74 9.88 14.03 4.67
N LEU A 75 8.97 13.11 4.38
CA LEU A 75 7.53 13.42 4.30
C LEU A 75 6.95 13.78 5.67
N ALA A 76 7.35 13.07 6.73
CA ALA A 76 6.88 13.36 8.08
C ALA A 76 7.33 14.75 8.54
N ASP A 77 8.59 15.12 8.29
CA ASP A 77 9.13 16.45 8.57
C ASP A 77 8.40 17.54 7.76
N PHE A 78 8.12 17.27 6.49
CA PHE A 78 7.33 18.17 5.65
C PHE A 78 5.92 18.40 6.22
N VAL A 79 5.19 17.33 6.54
CA VAL A 79 3.83 17.41 7.11
C VAL A 79 3.85 18.15 8.45
N LYS A 80 4.82 17.84 9.31
CA LYS A 80 5.01 18.52 10.59
C LYS A 80 5.26 20.02 10.40
N GLY A 81 6.15 20.39 9.49
CA GLY A 81 6.51 21.79 9.26
C GLY A 81 5.41 22.61 8.57
N GLN A 82 4.58 21.98 7.74
CA GLN A 82 3.52 22.67 6.97
C GLN A 82 2.18 22.71 7.70
N PHE A 83 1.84 21.64 8.43
CA PHE A 83 0.47 21.44 8.94
C PHE A 83 0.41 21.18 10.45
N GLU A 84 1.56 20.97 11.11
CA GLU A 84 1.72 20.70 12.55
C GLU A 84 1.06 19.39 13.07
N LYS A 85 0.13 18.81 12.32
CA LYS A 85 -0.59 17.58 12.61
C LYS A 85 -0.92 16.79 11.33
N LEU A 86 -1.44 15.59 11.49
CA LEU A 86 -2.10 14.83 10.43
C LEU A 86 -3.46 14.33 10.93
N ASP A 87 -4.50 14.34 10.10
CA ASP A 87 -5.81 13.79 10.49
C ASP A 87 -6.07 12.43 9.85
N ILE A 88 -5.58 12.19 8.63
CA ILE A 88 -5.87 10.99 7.85
C ILE A 88 -4.59 10.45 7.19
N LEU A 89 -4.23 9.20 7.47
CA LEU A 89 -3.24 8.44 6.71
C LEU A 89 -3.94 7.36 5.89
N VAL A 90 -3.74 7.36 4.57
CA VAL A 90 -4.22 6.31 3.67
C VAL A 90 -3.04 5.55 3.10
N ASN A 91 -2.80 4.35 3.61
CA ASN A 91 -1.83 3.39 3.07
C ASN A 91 -2.43 2.68 1.85
N ASN A 92 -2.30 3.32 0.69
CA ASN A 92 -2.80 2.82 -0.59
C ASN A 92 -1.69 2.23 -1.48
N ALA A 93 -0.43 2.67 -1.33
CA ALA A 93 0.69 2.15 -2.09
C ALA A 93 0.75 0.61 -2.00
N GLY A 94 0.81 -0.05 -3.15
CA GLY A 94 0.90 -1.49 -3.20
C GLY A 94 1.18 -2.05 -4.59
N ILE A 95 1.82 -3.22 -4.61
CA ILE A 95 2.17 -3.96 -5.82
C ILE A 95 1.74 -5.42 -5.73
N GLY A 96 1.62 -6.09 -6.88
CA GLY A 96 1.16 -7.47 -6.97
C GLY A 96 2.23 -8.52 -6.63
N GLY A 97 3.51 -8.16 -6.58
CA GLY A 97 4.60 -9.11 -6.34
C GLY A 97 4.80 -10.16 -7.44
N ALA A 98 4.36 -9.84 -8.66
CA ALA A 98 4.49 -10.71 -9.82
C ALA A 98 4.59 -9.88 -11.10
N ALA A 99 5.26 -10.44 -12.11
CA ALA A 99 5.30 -9.88 -13.45
C ALA A 99 4.15 -10.47 -14.27
N THR A 100 3.52 -9.64 -15.11
CA THR A 100 2.45 -10.09 -16.02
C THR A 100 2.92 -9.91 -17.46
N ASP A 101 2.76 -10.95 -18.28
CA ASP A 101 2.94 -10.86 -19.72
C ASP A 101 1.79 -10.05 -20.33
N ARG A 102 2.01 -8.74 -20.47
CA ARG A 102 0.98 -7.80 -20.93
C ARG A 102 0.62 -8.00 -22.39
N ASP A 103 1.58 -8.34 -23.23
CA ASP A 103 1.35 -8.52 -24.66
C ASP A 103 0.48 -9.76 -24.89
N ALA A 104 0.74 -10.84 -24.14
CA ALA A 104 -0.11 -12.02 -24.15
C ALA A 104 -1.51 -11.72 -23.59
N VAL A 105 -1.63 -10.93 -22.51
CA VAL A 105 -2.94 -10.50 -21.98
C VAL A 105 -3.72 -9.69 -23.01
N VAL A 106 -3.11 -8.67 -23.62
CA VAL A 106 -3.77 -7.80 -24.62
C VAL A 106 -4.18 -8.60 -25.85
N SER A 107 -3.29 -9.45 -26.36
CA SER A 107 -3.59 -10.31 -27.52
C SER A 107 -4.78 -11.23 -27.24
N LYS A 108 -4.80 -11.87 -26.05
CA LYS A 108 -5.92 -12.73 -25.62
C LYS A 108 -7.23 -11.96 -25.44
N MET A 109 -7.17 -10.76 -24.86
CA MET A 109 -8.36 -9.89 -24.73
C MET A 109 -8.92 -9.48 -26.08
N GLN A 110 -8.06 -9.10 -27.03
CA GLN A 110 -8.47 -8.75 -28.39
C GLN A 110 -9.06 -9.94 -29.16
N ALA A 111 -8.52 -11.14 -28.92
CA ALA A 111 -9.03 -12.38 -29.48
C ALA A 111 -10.32 -12.89 -28.80
N GLY A 112 -10.80 -12.23 -27.73
CA GLY A 112 -11.96 -12.67 -26.96
C GLY A 112 -11.74 -14.00 -26.21
N GLU A 113 -10.48 -14.37 -25.95
CA GLU A 113 -10.10 -15.61 -25.29
C GLU A 113 -10.28 -15.55 -23.77
N GLN A 114 -10.57 -16.69 -23.16
CA GLN A 114 -10.52 -16.82 -21.72
C GLN A 114 -9.07 -16.68 -21.22
N ILE A 115 -8.86 -15.75 -20.28
CA ILE A 115 -7.54 -15.47 -19.71
C ILE A 115 -7.25 -16.46 -18.58
N ASN A 116 -6.27 -17.35 -18.81
CA ASN A 116 -5.68 -18.15 -17.75
C ASN A 116 -4.51 -17.39 -17.09
N TRP A 117 -4.81 -16.67 -16.01
CA TRP A 117 -3.84 -15.86 -15.28
C TRP A 117 -2.62 -16.62 -14.77
N ARG A 118 -2.75 -17.92 -14.45
CA ARG A 118 -1.60 -18.71 -13.96
C ARG A 118 -0.51 -18.90 -15.01
N GLY A 119 -0.86 -18.90 -16.29
CA GLY A 119 0.11 -19.02 -17.38
C GLY A 119 0.73 -17.69 -17.81
N LEU A 120 0.25 -16.57 -17.28
CA LEU A 120 0.63 -15.22 -17.71
C LEU A 120 1.33 -14.42 -16.60
N ILE A 121 1.45 -15.02 -15.41
CA ILE A 121 2.00 -14.40 -14.23
C ILE A 121 3.25 -15.17 -13.81
N THR A 122 4.34 -14.43 -13.63
CA THR A 122 5.61 -14.95 -13.13
C THR A 122 5.87 -14.37 -11.75
N GLU A 123 6.04 -15.24 -10.76
CA GLU A 123 6.44 -14.89 -9.39
C GLU A 123 7.92 -15.22 -9.21
N THR A 124 8.73 -14.25 -8.78
CA THR A 124 10.15 -14.46 -8.41
C THR A 124 10.37 -14.05 -6.96
N TYR A 125 11.49 -14.48 -6.37
CA TYR A 125 11.87 -14.08 -5.01
C TYR A 125 11.98 -12.56 -4.88
N GLU A 126 12.59 -11.89 -5.85
CA GLU A 126 12.82 -10.44 -5.82
C GLU A 126 11.50 -9.68 -5.86
N LEU A 127 10.56 -10.11 -6.70
CA LEU A 127 9.22 -9.51 -6.77
C LEU A 127 8.41 -9.78 -5.51
N ALA A 128 8.56 -10.96 -4.90
CA ALA A 128 7.94 -11.29 -3.62
C ALA A 128 8.50 -10.43 -2.49
N GLU A 129 9.81 -10.21 -2.45
CA GLU A 129 10.48 -9.35 -1.47
C GLU A 129 10.05 -7.89 -1.63
N GLU A 130 10.03 -7.35 -2.86
CA GLU A 130 9.53 -5.99 -3.14
C GLU A 130 8.06 -5.83 -2.70
N CYS A 131 7.25 -6.87 -2.91
CA CYS A 131 5.83 -6.88 -2.54
C CYS A 131 5.65 -6.74 -1.03
N LEU A 132 6.38 -7.52 -0.24
CA LEU A 132 6.30 -7.44 1.22
C LEU A 132 6.87 -6.14 1.76
N LYS A 133 8.00 -5.69 1.20
CA LYS A 133 8.61 -4.38 1.53
C LYS A 133 7.64 -3.24 1.28
N THR A 134 6.89 -3.26 0.18
CA THR A 134 5.95 -2.19 -0.17
C THR A 134 4.64 -2.31 0.61
N ASN A 135 3.97 -3.46 0.53
CA ASN A 135 2.58 -3.61 0.94
C ASN A 135 2.43 -3.67 2.46
N TYR A 136 3.37 -4.33 3.15
CA TYR A 136 3.31 -4.54 4.60
C TYR A 136 4.31 -3.63 5.32
N PHE A 137 5.62 -3.84 5.11
CA PHE A 137 6.64 -3.09 5.85
C PHE A 137 6.57 -1.59 5.57
N GLY A 138 6.29 -1.18 4.33
CA GLY A 138 6.10 0.22 3.99
C GLY A 138 4.88 0.83 4.67
N SER A 139 3.75 0.12 4.69
CA SER A 139 2.56 0.56 5.44
C SER A 139 2.82 0.65 6.94
N LYS A 140 3.57 -0.31 7.52
CA LYS A 140 4.00 -0.31 8.92
C LYS A 140 4.86 0.91 9.24
N MET A 141 5.93 1.14 8.49
CA MET A 141 6.83 2.29 8.68
C MET A 141 6.10 3.63 8.50
N MET A 142 5.14 3.72 7.57
CA MET A 142 4.26 4.88 7.43
C MET A 142 3.42 5.09 8.68
N CYS A 143 2.82 4.05 9.25
CA CYS A 143 2.08 4.18 10.52
C CYS A 143 2.99 4.67 11.64
N GLU A 144 4.15 4.03 11.85
CA GLU A 144 5.11 4.40 12.90
C GLU A 144 5.55 5.88 12.79
N ALA A 145 5.90 6.33 11.59
CA ALA A 145 6.35 7.70 11.37
C ALA A 145 5.25 8.76 11.57
N PHE A 146 3.98 8.42 11.28
CA PHE A 146 2.88 9.39 11.30
C PHE A 146 2.01 9.32 12.56
N ILE A 147 2.09 8.27 13.37
CA ILE A 147 1.35 8.18 14.64
C ILE A 147 1.56 9.41 15.54
N PRO A 148 2.79 9.95 15.74
CA PRO A 148 2.97 11.15 16.56
C PRO A 148 2.21 12.37 16.03
N LEU A 149 2.10 12.55 14.71
CA LEU A 149 1.35 13.64 14.09
C LEU A 149 -0.16 13.39 14.10
N LEU A 150 -0.58 12.12 13.97
CA LEU A 150 -1.98 11.70 14.07
C LEU A 150 -2.53 11.92 15.48
N GLN A 151 -1.73 11.68 16.53
CA GLN A 151 -2.13 11.91 17.92
C GLN A 151 -2.45 13.38 18.24
N LEU A 152 -2.03 14.33 17.39
CA LEU A 152 -2.35 15.75 17.49
C LEU A 152 -3.70 16.10 16.83
N SER A 153 -4.34 15.17 16.12
CA SER A 153 -5.69 15.33 15.60
C SER A 153 -6.73 14.99 16.66
N ASP A 154 -7.83 15.74 16.69
CA ASP A 154 -9.01 15.41 17.49
C ASP A 154 -9.77 14.18 16.96
N SER A 155 -9.46 13.73 15.74
CA SER A 155 -10.15 12.60 15.10
C SER A 155 -9.24 11.87 14.12
N PRO A 156 -8.15 11.22 14.59
CA PRO A 156 -7.19 10.56 13.72
C PRO A 156 -7.79 9.36 13.00
N ARG A 157 -7.38 9.14 11.75
CA ARG A 157 -7.80 7.98 10.94
C ARG A 157 -6.59 7.39 10.22
N ILE A 158 -6.47 6.07 10.30
CA ILE A 158 -5.58 5.27 9.44
C ILE A 158 -6.45 4.35 8.61
N VAL A 159 -6.23 4.34 7.30
CA VAL A 159 -6.93 3.45 6.36
C VAL A 159 -5.90 2.65 5.58
N ASN A 160 -5.87 1.34 5.81
CA ASN A 160 -5.01 0.41 5.07
C ASN A 160 -5.81 -0.22 3.92
N VAL A 161 -5.40 0.03 2.67
CA VAL A 161 -6.04 -0.56 1.49
C VAL A 161 -5.56 -2.01 1.33
N SER A 162 -6.40 -2.93 1.81
CA SER A 162 -6.13 -4.38 1.73
C SER A 162 -6.78 -5.03 0.48
N SER A 163 -6.98 -6.34 0.50
CA SER A 163 -7.57 -7.12 -0.59
C SER A 163 -8.37 -8.30 -0.04
N SER A 164 -9.42 -8.71 -0.75
CA SER A 164 -10.12 -9.97 -0.47
C SER A 164 -9.21 -11.21 -0.58
N MET A 165 -8.08 -11.10 -1.29
CA MET A 165 -7.04 -12.12 -1.35
C MET A 165 -6.30 -12.29 -0.02
N GLY A 166 -6.26 -11.27 0.85
CA GLY A 166 -5.67 -11.34 2.19
C GLY A 166 -6.49 -12.10 3.22
N ARG A 167 -7.69 -12.59 2.88
CA ARG A 167 -8.48 -13.42 3.80
C ARG A 167 -7.71 -14.69 4.17
N LEU A 168 -7.71 -15.06 5.45
CA LEU A 168 -6.98 -16.24 5.97
C LEU A 168 -7.31 -17.56 5.27
N LYS A 169 -8.50 -17.71 4.69
CA LYS A 169 -8.84 -18.87 3.84
C LYS A 169 -7.95 -19.05 2.61
N ASN A 170 -7.24 -17.98 2.20
CA ASN A 170 -6.31 -17.98 1.07
C ASN A 170 -4.85 -18.21 1.51
N VAL A 171 -4.58 -18.28 2.82
CA VAL A 171 -3.28 -18.65 3.39
C VAL A 171 -3.33 -20.15 3.67
N SER A 172 -2.65 -20.96 2.84
CA SER A 172 -2.67 -22.42 2.93
C SER A 172 -1.61 -23.00 3.87
N ASN A 173 -0.64 -22.20 4.32
CA ASN A 173 0.33 -22.63 5.33
C ASN A 173 -0.36 -22.55 6.70
N GLU A 174 -0.62 -23.70 7.32
CA GLU A 174 -1.42 -23.79 8.55
C GLU A 174 -0.72 -23.15 9.77
N TRP A 175 0.62 -23.19 9.83
CA TRP A 175 1.37 -22.49 10.88
C TRP A 175 1.18 -20.97 10.78
N ALA A 176 1.40 -20.40 9.60
CA ALA A 176 1.21 -18.98 9.34
C ALA A 176 -0.25 -18.56 9.60
N LYS A 177 -1.21 -19.38 9.15
CA LYS A 177 -2.63 -19.13 9.37
C LYS A 177 -3.00 -19.14 10.85
N THR A 178 -2.42 -20.05 11.63
CA THR A 178 -2.61 -20.10 13.10
C THR A 178 -2.12 -18.79 13.73
N ILE A 179 -0.89 -18.36 13.40
CA ILE A 179 -0.33 -17.09 13.90
C ILE A 179 -1.22 -15.90 13.51
N LEU A 180 -1.61 -15.79 12.24
CA LEU A 180 -2.39 -14.65 11.74
C LEU A 180 -3.86 -14.66 12.21
N SER A 181 -4.36 -15.77 12.76
CA SER A 181 -5.72 -15.90 13.31
C SER A 181 -5.80 -15.68 14.82
N ASP A 182 -4.66 -15.68 15.51
CA ASP A 182 -4.55 -15.63 16.96
C ASP A 182 -4.64 -14.18 17.45
N ALA A 183 -5.87 -13.65 17.46
CA ALA A 183 -6.15 -12.26 17.84
C ALA A 183 -5.76 -11.93 19.30
N GLU A 184 -5.69 -12.92 20.18
CA GLU A 184 -5.35 -12.73 21.60
C GLU A 184 -3.84 -12.53 21.80
N ASN A 185 -3.00 -13.12 20.95
CA ASN A 185 -1.54 -13.05 21.07
C ASN A 185 -0.90 -12.42 19.82
N PHE A 186 -1.63 -11.54 19.13
CA PHE A 186 -1.19 -10.91 17.89
C PHE A 186 -0.14 -9.83 18.18
N THR A 187 1.09 -10.02 17.70
CA THR A 187 2.17 -9.02 17.79
C THR A 187 2.83 -8.82 16.44
N GLU A 188 3.43 -7.64 16.24
CA GLU A 188 4.14 -7.33 15.01
C GLU A 188 5.29 -8.31 14.74
N GLU A 189 6.01 -8.72 15.78
CA GLU A 189 7.15 -9.64 15.65
C GLU A 189 6.71 -11.01 15.12
N ARG A 190 5.53 -11.50 15.53
CA ARG A 190 4.98 -12.77 15.04
C ARG A 190 4.54 -12.67 13.58
N VAL A 191 3.97 -11.52 13.18
CA VAL A 191 3.62 -11.27 11.78
C VAL A 191 4.90 -11.17 10.93
N ASP A 192 5.90 -10.44 11.41
CA ASP A 192 7.20 -10.30 10.77
C ASP A 192 7.89 -11.68 10.62
N GLU A 193 7.80 -12.55 11.64
CA GLU A 193 8.29 -13.94 11.59
C GLU A 193 7.63 -14.75 10.46
N VAL A 194 6.31 -14.65 10.30
CA VAL A 194 5.58 -15.31 9.21
C VAL A 194 6.11 -14.88 7.85
N LEU A 195 6.27 -13.56 7.64
CA LEU A 195 6.72 -13.02 6.37
C LEU A 195 8.18 -13.38 6.07
N ASN A 196 9.04 -13.33 7.10
CA ASN A 196 10.45 -13.71 6.98
C ASN A 196 10.62 -15.22 6.69
N LYS A 197 9.82 -16.07 7.35
CA LYS A 197 9.80 -17.52 7.07
C LYS A 197 9.34 -17.80 5.64
N TYR A 198 8.31 -17.11 5.17
CA TYR A 198 7.85 -17.22 3.79
C TYR A 198 8.95 -16.84 2.78
N LEU A 199 9.64 -15.71 2.99
CA LEU A 199 10.73 -15.29 2.10
C LEU A 199 11.88 -16.30 2.09
N LYS A 200 12.25 -16.84 3.26
CA LYS A 200 13.23 -17.91 3.37
C LYS A 200 12.82 -19.13 2.53
N ASP A 201 11.59 -19.60 2.69
CA ASP A 201 11.09 -20.76 1.94
C ASP A 201 10.97 -20.48 0.44
N PHE A 202 10.67 -19.24 0.04
CA PHE A 202 10.70 -18.83 -1.36
C PHE A 202 12.11 -18.96 -1.92
N LYS A 203 13.09 -18.38 -1.23
CA LYS A 203 14.49 -18.39 -1.64
C LYS A 203 15.06 -19.81 -1.77
N GLU A 204 14.61 -20.71 -0.90
CA GLU A 204 14.97 -22.14 -0.92
C GLU A 204 14.18 -22.97 -1.96
N GLY A 205 13.24 -22.36 -2.69
CA GLY A 205 12.40 -23.05 -3.67
C GLY A 205 11.41 -24.04 -3.03
N SER A 206 11.10 -23.88 -1.75
CA SER A 206 10.36 -24.87 -0.94
C SER A 206 8.89 -24.49 -0.71
N LEU A 207 8.37 -23.43 -1.33
CA LEU A 207 7.02 -22.90 -1.08
C LEU A 207 5.92 -23.96 -1.07
N LYS A 208 5.88 -24.78 -2.13
CA LYS A 208 4.87 -25.84 -2.29
C LYS A 208 5.01 -26.91 -1.20
N ALA A 209 6.25 -27.31 -0.88
CA ALA A 209 6.51 -28.33 0.14
C ALA A 209 6.13 -27.83 1.54
N GLN A 210 6.31 -26.55 1.80
CA GLN A 210 5.93 -25.88 3.05
C GLN A 210 4.46 -25.44 3.07
N GLY A 211 3.67 -25.79 2.05
CA GLY A 211 2.22 -25.50 2.02
C GLY A 211 1.85 -24.04 1.79
N TRP A 212 2.76 -23.18 1.33
CA TRP A 212 2.44 -21.79 0.99
C TRP A 212 1.50 -21.69 -0.23
N PRO A 213 0.74 -20.58 -0.39
CA PRO A 213 -0.16 -20.43 -1.51
C PRO A 213 0.58 -20.55 -2.85
N ALA A 214 0.08 -21.36 -3.78
CA ALA A 214 0.77 -21.61 -5.06
C ALA A 214 0.59 -20.52 -6.13
N PHE A 215 -0.10 -19.43 -5.81
CA PHE A 215 -0.42 -18.35 -6.76
C PHE A 215 -0.66 -17.04 -6.02
N MET A 216 -0.05 -15.96 -6.50
CA MET A 216 -0.09 -14.62 -5.89
C MET A 216 0.27 -14.70 -4.40
N SER A 217 1.31 -15.48 -4.11
CA SER A 217 1.69 -15.94 -2.78
C SER A 217 2.11 -14.77 -1.88
N ALA A 218 3.06 -13.96 -2.34
CA ALA A 218 3.53 -12.77 -1.64
C ALA A 218 2.40 -11.77 -1.44
N TYR A 219 1.58 -11.54 -2.47
CA TYR A 219 0.47 -10.59 -2.41
C TYR A 219 -0.56 -10.99 -1.34
N LYS A 220 -0.99 -12.26 -1.34
CA LYS A 220 -1.92 -12.79 -0.33
C LYS A 220 -1.39 -12.61 1.07
N LEU A 221 -0.14 -12.98 1.32
CA LEU A 221 0.49 -12.85 2.64
C LEU A 221 0.63 -11.38 3.04
N SER A 222 1.07 -10.51 2.12
CA SER A 222 1.24 -9.08 2.37
C SER A 222 -0.05 -8.33 2.71
N LYS A 223 -1.22 -8.91 2.37
CA LYS A 223 -2.55 -8.34 2.65
C LYS A 223 -3.27 -9.04 3.79
N ALA A 224 -2.75 -10.19 4.24
CA ALA A 224 -3.22 -10.93 5.40
C ALA A 224 -2.49 -10.49 6.67
N ALA A 225 -1.19 -10.20 6.55
CA ALA A 225 -0.38 -9.47 7.51
C ALA A 225 -0.84 -8.02 7.62
#